data_AF-A0AAW8ZXH7-F1
#
_entry.id   AF-A0AAW8ZXH7-F1
#
_cell.length_a   1.000
_cell.length_b   1.000
_cell.length_c   1.000
_cell.angle_alpha   90.00
_cell.angle_beta   90.00
_cell.angle_gamma   90.00
#
_symmetry.space_group_name_H-M   'P 1'
#
loop_
_entity.id
_entity.type
_entity.pdbx_description
1 polymer ?
#
loop_
_entity_poly.entity_id
_entity_poly.type
_entity_poly.pdbx_seq_one_letter_code
_entity_poly.pdbx_strand_id
1 'polypeptide(L)'
;MNTKIVDGHKFIKDSKTGYWQCNEFIVAEGKPKRLHRYIWEKYNGKIPKGYQIHHIDRDKDNNDISNLKLLSEYEHLALHGKKRFKDSEWAREFEEKGIEASKSWHSSKEGHEWHKKHWEQDKDKLYKTFKFSCLNCGKEFEGHYGSKFCSNKCKSAYRRKRHLDDVERICVVCGKSFKANKYSKTKTCSRSCAAKLSNKGRKSKIN
;
A
#
# COMPACT_ATOMS: atom_id res chain seq x y z
N MET A 1 4.12 22.47 -36.81
CA MET A 1 3.51 22.36 -35.46
C MET A 1 2.15 21.72 -35.60
N ASN A 2 1.90 20.59 -34.92
CA ASN A 2 0.60 19.92 -35.01
C ASN A 2 -0.43 20.69 -34.18
N THR A 3 -1.57 21.02 -34.79
CA THR A 3 -2.65 21.78 -34.16
C THR A 3 -3.99 21.06 -34.34
N LYS A 4 -4.83 21.09 -33.31
CA LYS A 4 -6.21 20.58 -33.31
C LYS A 4 -7.13 21.69 -32.84
N ILE A 5 -8.27 21.85 -33.51
CA ILE A 5 -9.33 22.77 -33.07
C ILE A 5 -10.42 21.93 -32.41
N VAL A 6 -10.77 22.26 -31.17
CA VAL A 6 -11.80 21.58 -30.39
C VAL A 6 -12.67 22.65 -29.73
N ASP A 7 -13.97 22.63 -30.00
CA ASP A 7 -14.93 23.62 -29.50
C ASP A 7 -14.52 25.07 -29.80
N GLY A 8 -13.89 25.32 -30.95
CA GLY A 8 -13.38 26.64 -31.35
C GLY A 8 -12.03 27.02 -30.75
N HIS A 9 -11.50 26.22 -29.81
CA HIS A 9 -10.21 26.48 -29.15
C HIS A 9 -9.07 25.75 -29.85
N LYS A 10 -7.93 26.45 -30.00
CA LYS A 10 -6.73 25.88 -30.62
C LYS A 10 -5.88 25.15 -29.59
N PHE A 11 -5.67 23.86 -29.82
CA PHE A 11 -4.74 23.02 -29.07
C PHE A 11 -3.48 22.74 -29.90
N ILE A 12 -2.30 22.92 -29.30
CA ILE A 12 -0.99 22.69 -29.92
C ILE A 12 -0.35 21.48 -29.24
N LYS A 13 0.24 20.58 -30.03
CA LYS A 13 0.97 19.42 -29.47
C LYS A 13 2.31 19.88 -28.93
N ASP A 14 2.52 19.69 -27.63
CA ASP A 14 3.80 19.90 -26.97
C ASP A 14 4.78 18.80 -27.36
N SER A 15 5.88 19.16 -28.00
CA SER A 15 6.92 18.21 -28.45
C SER A 15 7.63 17.53 -27.28
N LYS A 16 7.72 18.17 -26.11
CA LYS A 16 8.40 17.62 -24.94
C LYS A 16 7.57 16.55 -24.25
N THR A 17 6.28 16.81 -24.03
CA THR A 17 5.41 15.90 -23.27
C THR A 17 4.49 15.06 -24.15
N GLY A 18 4.35 15.38 -25.44
CA GLY A 18 3.44 14.73 -26.38
C GLY A 18 1.96 15.06 -26.17
N TYR A 19 1.62 15.91 -25.20
CA TYR A 19 0.23 16.30 -24.91
C TYR A 19 -0.21 17.51 -25.73
N TRP A 20 -1.49 17.53 -26.09
CA TRP A 20 -2.17 18.68 -26.67
C TRP A 20 -2.50 19.71 -25.59
N GLN A 21 -2.12 20.97 -25.79
CA GLN A 21 -2.24 22.06 -24.81
C GLN A 21 -2.92 23.28 -25.44
N CYS A 22 -3.76 23.97 -24.67
CA CYS A 22 -4.37 25.23 -25.08
C CYS A 22 -3.91 26.34 -24.13
N ASN A 23 -3.29 27.38 -24.71
CA ASN A 23 -2.76 28.52 -23.95
C ASN A 23 -3.84 29.52 -23.53
N GLU A 24 -5.04 29.47 -24.16
CA GLU A 24 -6.18 30.30 -23.78
C GLU A 24 -6.72 29.93 -22.39
N PHE A 25 -6.52 28.67 -21.97
CA PHE A 25 -6.92 28.18 -20.66
C PHE A 25 -5.69 27.98 -19.78
N ILE A 26 -5.30 29.02 -19.05
CA ILE A 26 -4.24 28.92 -18.04
C ILE A 26 -4.88 28.45 -16.73
N VAL A 27 -4.42 27.32 -16.18
CA VAL A 27 -4.85 26.86 -14.85
C VAL A 27 -4.18 27.68 -13.75
N ALA A 28 -4.69 27.66 -12.52
CA ALA A 28 -4.17 28.45 -11.38
C ALA A 28 -2.66 28.28 -11.11
N GLU A 29 -2.05 27.19 -11.58
CA GLU A 29 -0.59 26.93 -11.52
C GLU A 29 0.22 27.61 -12.64
N GLY A 30 -0.39 28.46 -13.48
CA GLY A 30 0.28 29.14 -14.59
C GLY A 30 0.61 28.24 -15.78
N LYS A 31 -0.04 27.07 -15.91
CA LYS A 31 0.22 26.10 -16.98
C LYS A 31 -0.92 26.05 -17.99
N PRO A 32 -0.63 25.79 -19.29
CA PRO A 32 -1.66 25.54 -20.29
C PRO A 32 -2.51 24.31 -19.95
N LYS A 33 -3.82 24.41 -20.16
CA LYS A 33 -4.74 23.29 -19.96
C LYS A 33 -4.54 22.24 -21.06
N ARG A 34 -4.44 20.97 -20.66
CA ARG A 34 -4.28 19.84 -21.59
C ARG A 34 -5.63 19.37 -22.13
N LEU A 35 -5.66 18.94 -23.40
CA LEU A 35 -6.88 18.53 -24.11
C LEU A 35 -7.66 17.42 -23.39
N HIS A 36 -7.00 16.33 -23.01
CA HIS A 36 -7.68 15.24 -22.29
C HIS A 36 -8.35 15.68 -20.97
N ARG A 37 -7.78 16.67 -20.26
CA ARG A 37 -8.42 17.25 -19.06
C ARG A 37 -9.60 18.13 -19.43
N TYR A 38 -9.48 18.92 -20.50
CA TYR A 38 -10.57 19.72 -21.03
C TYR A 38 -11.76 18.84 -21.43
N ILE A 39 -11.53 17.79 -22.22
CA ILE A 39 -12.56 16.83 -22.63
C ILE A 39 -13.19 16.18 -21.40
N TRP A 40 -12.38 15.66 -20.46
CA TRP A 40 -12.93 15.06 -19.25
C TRP A 40 -13.84 16.01 -18.48
N GLU A 41 -13.39 17.25 -18.24
CA GLU A 41 -14.15 18.22 -17.46
C GLU A 41 -15.45 18.66 -18.14
N LYS A 42 -15.49 18.64 -19.48
CA LYS A 42 -16.72 18.91 -20.25
C LYS A 42 -17.81 17.87 -20.00
N TYR A 43 -17.44 16.58 -19.90
CA TYR A 43 -18.40 15.49 -19.72
C TYR A 43 -18.68 15.17 -18.24
N ASN A 44 -17.67 15.24 -17.38
CA ASN A 44 -17.73 14.71 -16.01
C ASN A 44 -17.55 15.78 -14.93
N GLY A 45 -17.36 17.05 -15.32
CA GLY A 45 -17.11 18.14 -14.40
C GLY A 45 -15.67 18.20 -13.87
N LYS A 46 -15.44 19.09 -12.89
CA LYS A 46 -14.09 19.41 -12.38
C LYS A 46 -13.36 18.16 -11.87
N ILE A 47 -12.09 18.04 -12.24
CA ILE A 47 -11.21 16.98 -11.73
C ILE A 47 -10.92 17.25 -10.24
N PRO A 48 -11.25 16.32 -9.31
CA PRO A 48 -10.97 16.53 -7.89
C PRO A 48 -9.47 16.65 -7.58
N LYS A 49 -9.13 17.36 -6.50
CA LYS A 49 -7.73 17.47 -6.03
C LYS A 49 -7.18 16.07 -5.71
N GLY A 50 -5.96 15.79 -6.17
CA GLY A 50 -5.31 14.49 -5.97
C GLY A 50 -5.70 13.43 -7.01
N TYR A 51 -6.37 13.82 -8.11
CA TYR A 51 -6.73 12.92 -9.20
C TYR A 51 -6.13 13.39 -10.54
N GLN A 52 -5.86 12.41 -11.41
CA GLN A 52 -5.32 12.60 -12.75
C GLN A 52 -6.14 11.82 -13.77
N ILE A 53 -6.15 12.32 -15.00
CA ILE A 53 -6.78 11.65 -16.13
C ILE A 53 -5.74 10.81 -16.86
N HIS A 54 -6.08 9.54 -17.06
CA HIS A 54 -5.26 8.52 -17.70
C HIS A 54 -5.88 8.10 -19.03
N HIS A 55 -5.07 8.03 -20.08
CA HIS A 55 -5.41 7.38 -21.35
C HIS A 55 -5.32 5.87 -21.20
N ILE A 56 -6.43 5.14 -21.37
CA ILE A 56 -6.50 3.69 -21.20
C ILE A 56 -5.55 2.98 -22.18
N ASP A 57 -5.56 3.41 -23.45
CA ASP A 57 -4.68 2.91 -24.51
C ASP A 57 -3.25 3.51 -24.48
N ARG A 58 -3.03 4.55 -23.67
CA ARG A 58 -1.78 5.32 -23.52
C ARG A 58 -1.39 6.14 -24.75
N ASP A 59 -2.29 6.27 -25.72
CA ASP A 59 -2.14 7.18 -26.83
C ASP A 59 -2.67 8.57 -26.47
N LYS A 60 -1.77 9.55 -26.42
CA LYS A 60 -2.10 10.95 -26.09
C LYS A 60 -2.86 11.65 -27.22
N ASP A 61 -2.89 11.06 -28.41
CA ASP A 61 -3.66 11.56 -29.55
C ASP A 61 -5.12 11.11 -29.50
N ASN A 62 -5.42 9.97 -28.86
CA ASN A 62 -6.77 9.45 -28.63
C ASN A 62 -7.43 10.10 -27.39
N ASN A 63 -8.15 11.19 -27.60
CA ASN A 63 -8.81 11.94 -26.51
C ASN A 63 -10.33 11.65 -26.43
N ASP A 64 -10.79 10.53 -26.97
CA ASP A 64 -12.18 10.10 -26.82
C ASP A 64 -12.51 9.91 -25.33
N ILE A 65 -13.69 10.35 -24.89
CA ILE A 65 -14.07 10.29 -23.47
C ILE A 65 -14.07 8.86 -22.92
N SER A 66 -14.38 7.86 -23.75
CA SER A 66 -14.34 6.44 -23.37
C SER A 66 -12.92 5.91 -23.17
N ASN A 67 -11.91 6.55 -23.77
CA ASN A 67 -10.50 6.24 -23.60
C ASN A 67 -9.87 6.96 -22.39
N LEU A 68 -10.62 7.81 -21.69
CA LEU A 68 -10.14 8.54 -20.53
C LEU A 68 -10.64 7.91 -19.24
N LYS A 69 -9.77 7.84 -18.23
CA LYS A 69 -10.09 7.34 -16.90
C LYS A 69 -9.55 8.25 -15.82
N LEU A 70 -10.40 8.62 -14.87
CA LEU A 70 -9.99 9.30 -13.64
C LEU A 70 -9.34 8.29 -12.69
N LEU A 71 -8.12 8.58 -12.24
CA LEU A 71 -7.38 7.80 -11.25
C LEU A 71 -6.89 8.73 -10.15
N SER A 72 -6.78 8.22 -8.93
CA SER A 72 -6.01 8.94 -7.90
C SER A 72 -4.54 9.05 -8.32
N GLU A 73 -3.84 10.06 -7.81
CA GLU A 73 -2.40 10.22 -8.02
C GLU A 73 -1.61 8.95 -7.66
N TYR A 74 -2.00 8.28 -6.57
CA TYR A 74 -1.39 7.03 -6.14
C TYR A 74 -1.58 5.90 -7.16
N GLU A 75 -2.80 5.68 -7.64
CA GLU A 75 -3.10 4.64 -8.63
C GLU A 75 -2.38 4.90 -9.95
N HIS A 76 -2.39 6.17 -10.40
CA HIS A 76 -1.69 6.57 -11.61
C HIS A 76 -0.17 6.35 -11.48
N LEU A 77 0.43 6.74 -10.34
CA LEU A 77 1.85 6.52 -10.07
C LEU A 77 2.19 5.04 -9.99
N ALA A 78 1.38 4.22 -9.31
CA ALA A 78 1.60 2.79 -9.19
C ALA A 78 1.55 2.07 -10.55
N LEU A 79 0.63 2.50 -11.43
CA LEU A 79 0.48 1.96 -12.78
C LEU A 79 1.73 2.21 -13.65
N HIS A 80 2.36 3.38 -13.52
CA HIS A 80 3.59 3.71 -14.24
C HIS A 80 4.86 3.21 -13.54
N GLY A 81 4.90 3.20 -12.21
CA GLY A 81 6.05 2.79 -11.40
C GLY A 81 6.41 1.32 -11.59
N LYS A 82 5.40 0.43 -11.59
CA LYS A 82 5.62 -1.01 -11.84
C LYS A 82 6.18 -1.29 -13.23
N LYS A 83 5.80 -0.49 -14.23
CA LYS A 83 6.23 -0.69 -15.63
C LYS A 83 7.63 -0.14 -15.87
N ARG A 84 7.93 1.06 -15.35
CA ARG A 84 9.28 1.66 -15.45
C ARG A 84 10.37 0.81 -14.80
N PHE A 85 10.06 0.10 -13.71
CA PHE A 85 11.02 -0.78 -13.05
C PHE A 85 11.23 -2.09 -13.83
N LYS A 86 10.17 -2.76 -14.32
CA LYS A 86 10.30 -4.03 -15.05
C LYS A 86 10.94 -3.91 -16.44
N ASP A 87 10.70 -2.80 -17.11
CA ASP A 87 11.14 -2.58 -18.50
C ASP A 87 12.47 -1.81 -18.57
N SER A 88 13.05 -1.43 -17.43
CA SER A 88 14.32 -0.70 -17.38
C SER A 88 15.51 -1.65 -17.35
N GLU A 89 16.40 -1.51 -18.33
CA GLU A 89 17.70 -2.18 -18.36
C GLU A 89 18.52 -1.84 -17.11
N TRP A 90 18.53 -0.57 -16.70
CA TRP A 90 19.14 -0.12 -15.44
C TRP A 90 18.60 -0.85 -14.21
N ALA A 91 17.29 -1.09 -14.13
CA ALA A 91 16.69 -1.77 -12.98
C ALA A 91 17.10 -3.24 -12.90
N ARG A 92 17.18 -3.93 -14.05
CA ARG A 92 17.67 -5.32 -14.11
C ARG A 92 19.14 -5.40 -13.73
N GLU A 93 19.96 -4.51 -14.27
CA GLU A 93 21.39 -4.43 -13.96
C GLU A 93 21.62 -4.09 -12.48
N PHE A 94 20.86 -3.13 -11.92
CA PHE A 94 20.90 -2.77 -10.51
C PHE A 94 20.49 -3.94 -9.61
N GLU A 95 19.46 -4.71 -9.99
CA GLU A 95 19.01 -5.86 -9.21
C GLU A 95 20.05 -6.99 -9.23
N GLU A 96 20.59 -7.34 -10.40
CA GLU A 96 21.61 -8.38 -10.55
C GLU A 96 22.91 -8.02 -9.81
N LYS A 97 23.47 -6.82 -10.07
CA LYS A 97 24.70 -6.37 -9.44
C LYS A 97 24.50 -6.03 -7.96
N GLY A 98 23.34 -5.48 -7.61
CA GLY A 98 23.02 -5.04 -6.25
C GLY A 98 22.84 -6.20 -5.27
N ILE A 99 22.26 -7.33 -5.69
CA ILE A 99 22.12 -8.51 -4.83
C ILE A 99 23.49 -9.07 -4.47
N GLU A 100 24.36 -9.26 -5.46
CA GLU A 100 25.69 -9.84 -5.25
C GLU A 100 26.61 -8.88 -4.49
N ALA A 101 26.63 -7.60 -4.87
CA ALA A 101 27.36 -6.56 -4.16
C ALA A 101 26.85 -6.38 -2.72
N SER A 102 25.55 -6.55 -2.46
CA SER A 102 24.99 -6.46 -1.11
C SER A 102 25.49 -7.60 -0.24
N LYS A 103 25.53 -8.85 -0.72
CA LYS A 103 26.04 -9.98 0.06
C LYS A 103 27.49 -9.76 0.44
N SER A 104 28.33 -9.45 -0.54
CA SER A 104 29.77 -9.23 -0.30
C SER A 104 30.01 -8.05 0.65
N TRP A 105 29.31 -6.92 0.45
CA TRP A 105 29.40 -5.75 1.34
C TRP A 105 28.99 -6.04 2.78
N HIS A 106 27.82 -6.65 3.01
CA HIS A 106 27.35 -6.92 4.37
C HIS A 106 28.21 -7.98 5.10
N SER A 107 28.95 -8.81 4.34
CA SER A 107 29.91 -9.75 4.90
C SER A 107 31.30 -9.16 5.12
N SER A 108 31.63 -8.02 4.50
CA SER A 108 32.96 -7.42 4.57
C SER A 108 33.21 -6.69 5.88
N LYS A 109 34.48 -6.53 6.24
CA LYS A 109 34.87 -5.79 7.45
C LYS A 109 34.49 -4.31 7.33
N GLU A 110 34.70 -3.74 6.15
CA GLU A 110 34.38 -2.36 5.80
C GLU A 110 32.88 -2.10 5.93
N GLY A 111 32.04 -3.04 5.48
CA GLY A 111 30.59 -2.95 5.61
C GLY A 111 30.13 -3.01 7.07
N HIS A 112 30.69 -3.91 7.87
CA HIS A 112 30.40 -3.96 9.31
C HIS A 112 30.82 -2.68 10.05
N GLU A 113 32.01 -2.14 9.74
CA GLU A 113 32.49 -0.88 10.32
C GLU A 113 31.62 0.31 9.90
N TRP A 114 31.19 0.35 8.64
CA TRP A 114 30.24 1.36 8.16
C TRP A 114 28.92 1.28 8.93
N HIS A 115 28.32 0.09 9.06
CA HIS A 115 27.07 -0.10 9.81
C HIS A 115 27.22 0.32 11.28
N LYS A 116 28.36 0.01 11.91
CA LYS A 116 28.66 0.46 13.28
C LYS A 116 28.74 1.98 13.37
N LYS A 117 29.47 2.64 12.48
CA LYS A 117 29.61 4.11 12.46
C LYS A 117 28.27 4.79 12.17
N HIS A 118 27.53 4.27 11.20
CA HIS A 118 26.22 4.78 10.82
C HIS A 118 25.21 4.63 11.97
N TRP A 119 25.21 3.48 12.65
CA TRP A 119 24.45 3.28 13.88
C TRP A 119 24.79 4.34 14.94
N GLU A 120 26.06 4.58 15.22
CA GLU A 120 26.48 5.59 16.22
C GLU A 120 26.02 7.01 15.86
N GLN A 121 25.94 7.35 14.57
CA GLN A 121 25.48 8.66 14.10
C GLN A 121 23.97 8.86 14.26
N ASP A 122 23.17 7.81 14.08
CA ASP A 122 21.71 7.92 14.00
C ASP A 122 20.97 7.32 15.21
N LYS A 123 21.65 6.62 16.12
CA LYS A 123 21.03 5.97 17.29
C LYS A 123 20.18 6.94 18.11
N ASP A 124 20.64 8.18 18.32
CA ASP A 124 19.93 9.14 19.17
C ASP A 124 18.58 9.56 18.55
N LYS A 125 18.50 9.59 17.21
CA LYS A 125 17.23 9.84 16.50
C LYS A 125 16.24 8.70 16.68
N LEU A 126 16.74 7.45 16.77
CA LEU A 126 15.93 6.25 16.99
C LEU A 126 15.43 6.15 18.44
N TYR A 127 16.26 6.56 19.41
CA TYR A 127 15.90 6.54 20.83
C TYR A 127 15.02 7.70 21.27
N LYS A 128 14.71 8.66 20.37
CA LYS A 128 13.77 9.73 20.67
C LYS A 128 12.39 9.19 21.01
N THR A 129 11.91 9.54 22.20
CA THR A 129 10.57 9.20 22.68
C THR A 129 9.60 10.35 22.47
N PHE A 130 8.32 10.01 22.34
CA PHE A 130 7.20 10.93 22.20
C PHE A 130 6.06 10.44 23.10
N LYS A 131 5.18 11.37 23.47
CA LYS A 131 3.97 11.06 24.25
C LYS A 131 2.84 10.64 23.31
N PHE A 132 2.17 9.54 23.67
CA PHE A 132 1.05 8.96 22.93
C PHE A 132 -0.08 8.57 23.89
N SER A 133 -1.30 8.47 23.36
CA SER A 133 -2.42 7.84 24.06
C SER A 133 -2.60 6.39 23.61
N CYS A 134 -2.76 5.47 24.56
CA CYS A 134 -2.90 4.04 24.27
C CYS A 134 -4.26 3.72 23.65
N LEU A 135 -4.27 3.12 22.45
CA LEU A 135 -5.51 2.76 21.74
C LEU A 135 -6.40 1.72 22.47
N ASN A 136 -5.88 1.03 23.50
CA ASN A 136 -6.65 0.06 24.26
C ASN A 136 -7.26 0.63 25.55
N CYS A 137 -6.51 1.45 26.29
CA CYS A 137 -6.88 1.89 27.63
C CYS A 137 -6.94 3.42 27.80
N GLY A 138 -6.59 4.19 26.77
CA GLY A 138 -6.62 5.66 26.78
C GLY A 138 -5.51 6.34 27.58
N LYS A 139 -4.78 5.59 28.43
CA LYS A 139 -3.69 6.15 29.24
C LYS A 139 -2.58 6.72 28.37
N GLU A 140 -2.06 7.87 28.78
CA GLU A 140 -0.87 8.47 28.19
C GLU A 140 0.37 7.63 28.54
N PHE A 141 1.30 7.54 27.60
CA PHE A 141 2.56 6.84 27.77
C PHE A 141 3.62 7.43 26.83
N GLU A 142 4.89 7.21 27.18
CA GLU A 142 6.02 7.56 26.32
C GLU A 142 6.49 6.34 25.53
N GLY A 143 6.82 6.55 24.26
CA GLY A 143 7.34 5.49 23.40
C GLY A 143 8.02 6.03 22.16
N HIS A 144 8.57 5.14 21.35
CA HIS A 144 9.16 5.53 20.06
C HIS A 144 8.08 5.95 19.06
N TYR A 145 8.49 6.67 18.02
CA TYR A 145 7.61 7.08 16.94
C TYR A 145 6.75 5.91 16.43
N GLY A 146 5.44 6.13 16.31
CA GLY A 146 4.48 5.11 15.87
C GLY A 146 4.00 4.13 16.94
N SER A 147 4.38 4.31 18.21
CA SER A 147 3.87 3.50 19.32
C SER A 147 2.36 3.71 19.52
N LYS A 148 1.60 2.61 19.60
CA LYS A 148 0.12 2.64 19.70
C LYS A 148 -0.43 2.17 21.04
N PHE A 149 0.40 1.50 21.84
CA PHE A 149 -0.02 0.86 23.08
C PHE A 149 1.03 1.05 24.17
N CYS A 150 0.59 1.33 25.39
CA CYS A 150 1.47 1.48 26.54
C CYS A 150 2.15 0.19 27.00
N SER A 151 1.71 -0.98 26.50
CA SER A 151 2.29 -2.28 26.85
C SER A 151 1.86 -3.38 25.89
N ASN A 152 2.61 -4.48 25.85
CA ASN A 152 2.21 -5.72 25.14
C ASN A 152 0.89 -6.30 25.66
N LYS A 153 0.57 -6.09 26.95
CA LYS A 153 -0.74 -6.45 27.54
C LYS A 153 -1.86 -5.67 26.86
N CYS A 154 -1.70 -4.36 26.70
CA CYS A 154 -2.69 -3.51 26.01
C CYS A 154 -2.79 -3.83 24.51
N LYS A 155 -1.67 -4.04 23.83
CA LYS A 155 -1.66 -4.49 22.42
C LYS A 155 -2.45 -5.79 22.24
N SER A 156 -2.18 -6.78 23.08
CA SER A 156 -2.84 -8.08 23.01
C SER A 156 -4.33 -7.99 23.36
N ALA A 157 -4.69 -7.20 24.37
CA ALA A 157 -6.08 -6.97 24.75
C ALA A 157 -6.88 -6.28 23.63
N TYR A 158 -6.30 -5.26 22.99
CA TYR A 158 -6.91 -4.57 21.85
C TYR A 158 -7.21 -5.53 20.70
N ARG A 159 -6.21 -6.35 20.31
CA ARG A 159 -6.36 -7.32 19.23
C ARG A 159 -7.47 -8.34 19.49
N ARG A 160 -7.58 -8.83 20.74
CA ARG A 160 -8.66 -9.74 21.16
C ARG A 160 -10.04 -9.07 21.12
N LYS A 161 -10.18 -7.87 21.70
CA LYS A 161 -11.45 -7.11 21.71
C LYS A 161 -11.97 -6.82 20.29
N ARG A 162 -11.05 -6.63 19.33
CA ARG A 162 -11.35 -6.32 17.94
C ARG A 162 -11.40 -7.55 17.03
N HIS A 163 -11.23 -8.76 17.58
CA HIS A 163 -11.25 -10.01 16.80
C HIS A 163 -10.25 -10.05 15.61
N LEU A 164 -9.11 -9.35 15.72
CA LEU A 164 -8.16 -9.19 14.60
C LEU A 164 -7.36 -10.46 14.26
N ASP A 165 -7.36 -11.44 15.15
CA ASP A 165 -6.63 -12.69 15.02
C ASP A 165 -7.56 -13.90 14.87
N ASP A 166 -8.87 -13.66 14.69
CA ASP A 166 -9.83 -14.73 14.53
C ASP A 166 -9.78 -15.28 13.11
N VAL A 167 -9.78 -16.60 13.01
CA VAL A 167 -9.76 -17.36 11.76
C VAL A 167 -10.95 -18.31 11.74
N GLU A 168 -11.46 -18.59 10.54
CA GLU A 168 -12.45 -19.63 10.36
C GLU A 168 -11.80 -21.01 10.35
N ARG A 169 -12.44 -21.96 11.04
CA ARG A 169 -12.01 -23.35 11.16
C ARG A 169 -13.21 -24.26 11.04
N ILE A 170 -12.97 -25.52 10.69
CA ILE A 170 -13.99 -26.57 10.64
C ILE A 170 -13.94 -27.41 11.91
N CYS A 171 -15.10 -27.68 12.50
CA CYS A 171 -15.19 -28.49 13.70
C CYS A 171 -14.96 -29.98 13.38
N VAL A 172 -14.00 -30.60 14.07
CA VAL A 172 -13.67 -32.03 13.89
C VAL A 172 -14.75 -33.02 14.34
N VAL A 173 -15.80 -32.56 15.02
CA VAL A 173 -16.89 -33.43 15.53
C VAL A 173 -18.15 -33.33 14.68
N CYS A 174 -18.52 -32.13 14.23
CA CYS A 174 -19.78 -31.90 13.51
C CYS A 174 -19.61 -31.29 12.12
N GLY A 175 -18.39 -30.99 11.68
CA GLY A 175 -18.11 -30.42 10.36
C GLY A 175 -18.53 -28.96 10.16
N LYS A 176 -19.15 -28.31 11.16
CA LYS A 176 -19.57 -26.90 11.04
C LYS A 176 -18.37 -25.95 11.10
N SER A 177 -18.42 -24.87 10.31
CA SER A 177 -17.45 -23.77 10.41
C SER A 177 -17.67 -22.98 11.70
N PHE A 178 -16.58 -22.49 12.29
CA PHE A 178 -16.60 -21.65 13.47
C PHE A 178 -15.40 -20.71 13.50
N LYS A 179 -15.55 -19.58 14.18
CA LYS A 179 -14.45 -18.63 14.41
C LYS A 179 -13.68 -19.01 15.66
N ALA A 180 -12.37 -19.03 15.56
CA ALA A 180 -11.48 -19.18 16.70
C ALA A 180 -10.26 -18.31 16.51
N ASN A 181 -9.71 -17.82 17.62
CA ASN A 181 -8.43 -17.15 17.58
C ASN A 181 -7.36 -18.08 16.97
N LYS A 182 -6.53 -17.58 16.05
CA LYS A 182 -5.52 -18.39 15.34
C LYS A 182 -4.51 -19.07 16.26
N TYR A 183 -4.26 -18.50 17.44
CA TYR A 183 -3.38 -19.09 18.46
C TYR A 183 -4.09 -20.12 19.35
N SER A 184 -5.42 -20.22 19.28
CA SER A 184 -6.18 -21.20 20.04
C SER A 184 -5.93 -22.61 19.51
N LYS A 185 -5.84 -23.60 20.41
CA LYS A 185 -5.79 -25.03 20.07
C LYS A 185 -7.18 -25.65 19.90
N THR A 186 -8.25 -24.86 20.03
CA THR A 186 -9.64 -25.34 19.92
C THR A 186 -9.91 -25.90 18.52
N LYS A 187 -10.33 -27.17 18.47
CA LYS A 187 -10.68 -27.91 17.25
C LYS A 187 -12.21 -28.09 17.07
N THR A 188 -13.00 -27.56 18.01
CA THR A 188 -14.45 -27.80 18.10
C THR A 188 -15.23 -26.50 18.21
N CYS A 189 -16.39 -26.43 17.55
CA CYS A 189 -17.20 -25.21 17.49
C CYS A 189 -17.94 -24.87 18.80
N SER A 190 -18.09 -25.83 19.72
CA SER A 190 -18.93 -25.66 20.92
C SER A 190 -18.49 -26.57 22.06
N ARG A 191 -18.94 -26.26 23.28
CA ARG A 191 -18.71 -27.08 24.49
C ARG A 191 -19.26 -28.51 24.34
N SER A 192 -20.39 -28.69 23.68
CA SER A 192 -20.97 -30.02 23.42
C SER A 192 -20.08 -30.84 22.49
N CYS A 193 -19.54 -30.23 21.42
CA CYS A 193 -18.58 -30.89 20.54
C CYS A 193 -17.25 -31.18 21.25
N ALA A 194 -16.78 -30.27 22.12
CA ALA A 194 -15.59 -30.51 22.94
C ALA A 194 -15.78 -31.71 23.89
N ALA A 195 -16.93 -31.82 24.56
CA ALA A 195 -17.26 -32.95 25.43
C ALA A 195 -17.32 -34.28 24.65
N LYS A 196 -17.95 -34.29 23.47
CA LYS A 196 -17.97 -35.46 22.58
C LYS A 196 -16.56 -35.89 22.16
N LEU A 197 -15.69 -34.94 21.83
CA LEU A 197 -14.29 -35.21 21.46
C LEU A 197 -13.50 -35.80 22.63
N SER A 198 -13.66 -35.25 23.83
CA SER A 198 -12.99 -35.74 25.04
C SER A 198 -13.44 -37.15 25.43
N ASN A 199 -14.74 -37.44 25.35
CA ASN A 199 -15.28 -38.78 25.65
C ASN A 199 -14.82 -39.84 24.65
N LYS A 200 -14.70 -39.51 23.35
CA LYS A 200 -14.09 -40.41 22.36
C LYS A 200 -12.64 -40.76 22.71
N GLY A 201 -11.84 -39.75 23.08
CA GLY A 201 -10.42 -39.95 23.45
C GLY A 201 -10.20 -40.73 24.75
N ARG A 202 -11.19 -40.78 25.66
CA ARG A 202 -11.15 -41.63 26.85
C ARG A 202 -11.46 -43.09 26.51
N LYS A 203 -12.48 -43.34 25.66
CA LYS A 203 -12.83 -44.70 25.23
C LYS A 203 -11.72 -45.37 24.41
N SER A 204 -10.97 -44.61 23.63
CA SER A 204 -9.84 -45.13 22.83
C SER A 204 -8.55 -45.41 23.63
N LYS A 205 -8.51 -45.09 24.93
CA LYS A 205 -7.34 -45.33 25.81
C LYS A 205 -7.57 -46.45 26.83
N ILE A 206 -8.79 -46.96 26.90
CA ILE A 206 -9.21 -48.01 27.84
C ILE A 206 -9.30 -49.38 27.13
N ASN A 207 -9.26 -49.37 25.79
CA ASN A 207 -8.94 -50.53 24.96
C ASN A 207 -7.49 -50.45 24.52
#